data_AF-X0V1R9-F1
#
_entry.id   AF-X0V1R9-F1
#
_cell.length_a   1.000
_cell.length_b   1.000
_cell.length_c   1.000
_cell.angle_alpha   90.00
_cell.angle_beta   90.00
_cell.angle_gamma   90.00
#
_symmetry.space_group_name_H-M   'P 1'
#
loop_
_entity.id
_entity.type
_entity.pdbx_description
1 polymer ?
#
loop_
_entity_poly.entity_id
_entity_poly.type
_entity_poly.pdbx_seq_one_letter_code
_entity_poly.pdbx_strand_id
1 'polypeptide(L)'
;MSVLASDIKFKKSEFVTDTVSNGGRKGQVEVISGVRHSLFPRVSKAERIAGVTRYRKEFWCNENVDDDVAYNPLVFLEHPSNGGDRFAIGKGTDTDLQSAILASPLTHPTWLGVGSLNLALVGAETLVQLLMENTDFE
;
A
#
# COMPACT_ATOMS: atom_id res chain seq x y z
N MET A 1 5.63 22.68 16.99
CA MET A 1 4.29 22.28 17.47
C MET A 1 4.10 20.79 17.17
N SER A 2 2.94 20.20 17.46
CA SER A 2 2.70 18.77 17.21
C SER A 2 2.03 18.59 15.85
N VAL A 3 2.55 17.70 15.01
CA VAL A 3 1.89 17.26 13.78
C VAL A 3 0.53 16.65 14.13
N LEU A 4 -0.54 17.18 13.55
CA LEU A 4 -1.90 16.69 13.74
C LEU A 4 -2.25 15.65 12.67
N ALA A 5 -3.24 14.80 12.96
CA ALA A 5 -3.72 13.83 11.98
C ALA A 5 -4.26 14.50 10.69
N SER A 6 -4.77 15.73 10.80
CA SER A 6 -5.24 16.53 9.66
C SER A 6 -4.12 16.99 8.72
N ASP A 7 -2.89 17.04 9.23
CA ASP A 7 -1.71 17.49 8.48
C ASP A 7 -1.16 16.37 7.59
N ILE A 8 -1.50 15.11 7.90
CA ILE A 8 -1.12 13.96 7.08
C ILE A 8 -2.08 13.84 5.91
N LYS A 9 -1.54 14.07 4.71
CA LYS A 9 -2.26 14.05 3.44
C LYS A 9 -1.77 12.91 2.58
N PHE A 10 -2.71 12.15 2.03
CA PHE A 10 -2.42 11.10 1.06
C PHE A 10 -2.60 11.66 -0.34
N LYS A 11 -1.60 11.54 -1.22
CA LYS A 11 -1.66 12.05 -2.59
C LYS A 11 -1.40 10.93 -3.60
N LYS A 12 -2.12 10.98 -4.71
CA LYS A 12 -1.89 10.06 -5.84
C LYS A 12 -0.57 10.38 -6.54
N SER A 13 -0.02 9.40 -7.23
CA SER A 13 0.99 9.66 -8.25
C SER A 13 0.45 10.44 -9.44
N GLU A 14 1.36 11.08 -10.18
CA GLU A 14 1.07 11.80 -11.42
C GLU A 14 0.37 10.90 -12.45
N PHE A 15 0.89 9.68 -12.63
CA PHE A 15 0.27 8.68 -13.50
C PHE A 15 -0.43 7.62 -12.65
N VAL A 16 -1.75 7.51 -12.83
CA VAL A 16 -2.56 6.44 -12.25
C VAL A 16 -3.18 5.65 -13.39
N THR A 17 -2.53 4.54 -13.74
CA THR A 17 -2.94 3.67 -14.85
C THR A 17 -2.87 2.22 -14.42
N ASP A 18 -3.45 1.32 -15.22
CA ASP A 18 -3.32 -0.13 -15.05
C ASP A 18 -2.23 -0.71 -15.98
N THR A 19 -1.27 0.14 -16.37
CA THR A 19 -0.12 -0.22 -17.21
C THR A 19 1.18 -0.12 -16.41
N VAL A 20 2.28 -0.63 -16.98
CA VAL A 20 3.61 -0.58 -16.33
C VAL A 20 4.16 0.84 -16.10
N SER A 21 3.56 1.86 -16.71
CA SER A 21 3.89 3.27 -16.53
C SER A 21 3.17 3.95 -15.36
N ASN A 22 2.43 3.19 -14.55
CA ASN A 22 1.78 3.69 -13.34
C ASN A 22 2.81 4.15 -12.30
N GLY A 23 2.50 5.21 -11.54
CA GLY A 23 3.41 5.81 -10.57
C GLY A 23 3.99 7.13 -11.07
N GLY A 24 5.29 7.32 -10.85
CA GLY A 24 5.99 8.56 -11.15
C GLY A 24 5.97 9.53 -9.97
N ARG A 25 6.09 10.83 -10.26
CA ARG A 25 6.17 11.89 -9.25
C ARG A 25 4.87 12.06 -8.48
N LYS A 26 4.93 12.78 -7.36
CA LYS A 26 3.76 13.16 -6.58
C LYS A 26 2.79 14.01 -7.41
N GLY A 27 1.55 13.54 -7.54
CA GLY A 27 0.46 14.29 -8.13
C GLY A 27 -0.16 15.30 -7.14
N GLN A 28 -1.16 16.05 -7.62
CA GLN A 28 -1.88 17.04 -6.81
C GLN A 28 -3.20 16.52 -6.24
N VAL A 29 -3.66 15.35 -6.69
CA VAL A 29 -4.95 14.79 -6.28
C VAL A 29 -4.82 14.08 -4.93
N GLU A 30 -5.56 14.57 -3.93
CA GLU A 30 -5.65 13.95 -2.61
C GLU A 30 -6.48 12.66 -2.65
N VAL A 31 -6.03 11.66 -1.91
CA VAL A 31 -6.76 10.43 -1.62
C VAL A 31 -7.49 10.62 -0.30
N ILE A 32 -8.77 10.99 -0.38
CA ILE A 32 -9.59 11.21 0.81
C ILE A 32 -9.89 9.87 1.49
N SER A 33 -9.59 9.77 2.77
CA SER A 33 -9.90 8.58 3.59
C SER A 33 -11.41 8.34 3.69
N GLY A 34 -11.82 7.08 3.69
CA GLY A 34 -13.23 6.67 3.72
C GLY A 34 -13.98 6.80 2.40
N VAL A 35 -13.38 7.41 1.37
CA VAL A 35 -13.99 7.51 0.04
C VAL A 35 -13.69 6.26 -0.77
N ARG A 36 -14.75 5.55 -1.15
CA ARG A 36 -14.63 4.36 -2.00
C ARG A 36 -14.07 4.75 -3.37
N HIS A 37 -13.20 3.88 -3.89
CA HIS A 37 -12.56 4.05 -5.18
C HIS A 37 -11.64 5.28 -5.30
N SER A 38 -11.24 5.85 -4.17
CA SER A 38 -10.30 6.97 -4.15
C SER A 38 -8.93 6.54 -4.66
N LEU A 39 -8.35 5.44 -4.15
CA LEU A 39 -7.04 4.93 -4.61
C LEU A 39 -7.17 3.80 -5.64
N PHE A 40 -7.92 2.75 -5.30
CA PHE A 40 -8.13 1.59 -6.16
C PHE A 40 -9.47 1.66 -6.88
N PRO A 41 -9.53 1.52 -8.21
CA PRO A 41 -10.79 1.54 -8.93
C PRO A 41 -11.64 0.32 -8.58
N ARG A 42 -12.92 0.38 -8.94
CA ARG A 42 -13.82 -0.77 -8.79
C ARG A 42 -13.25 -1.98 -9.56
N VAL A 43 -13.35 -3.15 -8.93
CA VAL A 43 -13.04 -4.43 -9.55
C VAL A 43 -14.34 -4.99 -10.12
N SER A 44 -14.36 -5.35 -11.40
CA SER A 44 -15.51 -5.96 -12.06
C SER A 44 -15.67 -7.44 -11.65
N LYS A 45 -16.86 -8.02 -11.89
CA LYS A 45 -17.10 -9.44 -11.63
C LYS A 45 -16.15 -10.34 -12.43
N ALA A 46 -15.88 -9.98 -13.69
CA ALA A 46 -14.98 -10.74 -14.55
C ALA A 46 -13.55 -10.75 -14.00
N GLU A 47 -13.06 -9.60 -13.53
CA GLU A 47 -11.72 -9.49 -12.93
C GLU A 47 -11.61 -10.25 -11.60
N ARG A 48 -12.69 -10.30 -10.80
CA ARG A 48 -12.71 -11.14 -9.59
C ARG A 48 -12.60 -12.63 -9.89
N ILE A 49 -13.23 -13.08 -10.98
CA ILE A 49 -13.17 -14.49 -11.38
C ILE A 49 -11.80 -14.84 -11.97
N ALA A 50 -11.22 -13.94 -12.75
CA ALA A 50 -9.91 -14.15 -13.38
C ALA A 50 -8.73 -13.95 -12.42
N GLY A 51 -8.92 -13.19 -11.34
CA GLY A 51 -7.84 -12.66 -10.51
C GLY A 51 -7.20 -11.44 -11.19
N VAL A 52 -6.99 -10.36 -10.42
CA VAL A 52 -6.29 -9.17 -10.92
C VAL A 52 -5.40 -8.58 -9.84
N THR A 53 -4.15 -8.30 -10.21
CA THR A 53 -3.22 -7.55 -9.36
C THR A 53 -3.11 -6.13 -9.90
N ARG A 54 -3.45 -5.13 -9.08
CA ARG A 54 -3.34 -3.71 -9.43
C ARG A 54 -2.33 -3.04 -8.52
N TYR A 55 -1.45 -2.25 -9.13
CA TYR A 55 -0.48 -1.45 -8.41
C TYR A 55 -0.97 -0.01 -8.33
N ARG A 56 -0.79 0.62 -7.18
CA ARG A 56 -1.03 2.06 -7.00
C ARG A 56 0.10 2.63 -6.17
N LYS A 57 0.58 3.81 -6.58
CA LYS A 57 1.56 4.57 -5.83
C LYS A 57 0.85 5.70 -5.13
N GLU A 58 1.07 5.78 -3.83
CA GLU A 58 0.51 6.80 -2.96
C GLU A 58 1.64 7.49 -2.20
N PHE A 59 1.51 8.79 -2.01
CA PHE A 59 2.45 9.64 -1.29
C PHE A 59 1.82 10.03 0.04
N TRP A 60 2.55 9.77 1.11
CA TRP A 60 2.13 10.07 2.47
C TRP A 60 2.88 11.34 2.90
N CYS A 61 2.19 12.48 2.84
CA CYS A 61 2.79 13.79 2.98
C CYS A 61 2.42 14.40 4.33
N ASN A 62 3.40 14.94 5.03
CA ASN A 62 3.17 15.87 6.13
C ASN A 62 3.05 17.28 5.55
N GLU A 63 1.85 17.85 5.58
CA GLU A 63 1.54 19.21 5.11
C GLU A 63 1.16 20.10 6.30
N ASN A 64 1.93 19.99 7.39
CA ASN A 64 1.82 20.88 8.54
C ASN A 64 2.18 22.32 8.15
N VAL A 65 1.36 23.28 8.58
CA VAL A 65 1.48 24.71 8.20
C VAL A 65 2.75 25.37 8.73
N ASP A 66 3.30 24.87 9.84
CA ASP A 66 4.49 25.40 10.50
C ASP A 66 5.76 24.64 10.08
N ASP A 67 5.67 23.77 9.07
CA ASP A 67 6.75 22.90 8.58
C ASP A 67 7.39 22.02 9.67
N ASP A 68 6.62 21.67 10.72
CA ASP A 68 7.10 20.78 11.77
C ASP A 68 7.39 19.38 11.21
N VAL A 69 8.55 18.82 11.56
CA VAL A 69 8.97 17.49 11.11
C VAL A 69 8.25 16.39 11.88
N ALA A 70 7.59 15.49 11.16
CA ALA A 70 7.11 14.21 11.72
C ALA A 70 8.29 13.26 11.95
N TYR A 71 8.79 13.17 13.17
CA TYR A 71 9.88 12.27 13.52
C TYR A 71 9.41 10.81 13.58
N ASN A 72 10.16 9.91 12.93
CA ASN A 72 9.95 8.45 12.92
C ASN A 72 8.50 8.01 12.62
N PRO A 73 7.92 8.40 11.47
CA PRO A 73 6.60 7.93 11.10
C PRO A 73 6.63 6.42 10.84
N LEU A 74 5.70 5.69 11.45
CA LEU A 74 5.49 4.27 11.21
C LEU A 74 4.30 4.09 10.26
N VAL A 75 4.50 3.31 9.21
CA VAL A 75 3.47 2.99 8.22
C VAL A 75 3.27 1.48 8.21
N PHE A 76 2.04 1.04 8.43
CA PHE A 76 1.68 -0.38 8.46
C PHE A 76 0.23 -0.59 8.01
N LEU A 77 -0.07 -1.84 7.64
CA LEU A 77 -1.44 -2.29 7.37
C LEU A 77 -2.01 -2.93 8.64
N GLU A 78 -3.08 -2.35 9.18
CA GLU A 78 -3.68 -2.81 10.45
C GLU A 78 -4.62 -4.01 10.26
N HIS A 79 -5.40 -4.01 9.18
CA HIS A 79 -6.43 -5.02 8.93
C HIS A 79 -6.28 -5.63 7.53
N PRO A 80 -6.42 -6.96 7.40
CA PRO A 80 -6.56 -7.60 6.10
C PRO A 80 -7.85 -7.16 5.41
N SER A 81 -7.92 -7.41 4.10
CA SER A 81 -9.18 -7.19 3.38
C SER A 81 -10.30 -8.01 4.00
N ASN A 82 -11.51 -7.46 4.02
CA ASN A 82 -12.71 -8.21 4.43
C ASN A 82 -13.15 -9.24 3.36
N GLY A 83 -12.54 -9.21 2.17
CA GLY A 83 -12.71 -10.25 1.15
C GLY A 83 -11.47 -11.13 1.02
N GLY A 84 -11.50 -12.12 0.14
CA GLY A 84 -10.33 -12.95 -0.21
C GLY A 84 -9.22 -12.21 -0.99
N ASP A 85 -9.26 -10.88 -1.02
CA ASP A 85 -8.23 -10.04 -1.64
C ASP A 85 -7.10 -9.76 -0.63
N ARG A 86 -5.89 -9.49 -1.10
CA ARG A 86 -4.76 -9.10 -0.24
C ARG A 86 -4.21 -7.74 -0.63
N PHE A 87 -3.78 -7.00 0.39
CA PHE A 87 -3.06 -5.75 0.22
C PHE A 87 -1.63 -5.91 0.71
N ALA A 88 -0.70 -5.39 -0.06
CA ALA A 88 0.69 -5.27 0.33
C ALA A 88 1.16 -3.84 0.06
N ILE A 89 2.02 -3.35 0.93
CA ILE A 89 2.68 -2.06 0.77
C ILE A 89 4.17 -2.30 0.53
N GLY A 90 4.73 -1.52 -0.38
CA GLY A 90 6.14 -1.57 -0.72
C GLY A 90 6.73 -0.18 -0.68
N LYS A 91 7.98 -0.05 -0.22
CA LYS A 91 8.68 1.23 -0.22
C LYS A 91 9.07 1.61 -1.65
N GLY A 92 8.60 2.77 -2.11
CA GLY A 92 9.05 3.40 -3.35
C GLY A 92 9.83 4.69 -3.10
N THR A 93 10.50 5.19 -4.13
CA THR A 93 11.12 6.53 -4.19
C THR A 93 10.17 7.55 -4.82
N ASP A 94 10.58 8.82 -4.86
CA ASP A 94 9.74 9.91 -5.39
C ASP A 94 9.35 9.72 -6.87
N THR A 95 10.23 9.16 -7.69
CA THR A 95 10.04 9.10 -9.16
C THR A 95 9.71 7.73 -9.71
N ASP A 96 9.70 6.69 -8.87
CA ASP A 96 9.53 5.32 -9.33
C ASP A 96 8.22 5.09 -10.10
N LEU A 97 8.35 4.39 -11.22
CA LEU A 97 7.27 3.79 -11.98
C LEU A 97 7.13 2.31 -11.59
N GLN A 98 5.96 1.74 -11.83
CA GLN A 98 5.69 0.32 -11.60
C GLN A 98 6.72 -0.58 -12.30
N SER A 99 7.08 -0.27 -13.55
CA SER A 99 8.12 -1.02 -14.28
C SER A 99 9.46 -1.05 -13.55
N ALA A 100 9.88 0.07 -12.94
CA ALA A 100 11.14 0.16 -12.23
C ALA A 100 11.13 -0.65 -10.91
N ILE A 101 10.01 -0.59 -10.18
CA ILE A 101 9.81 -1.32 -8.92
C ILE A 101 9.79 -2.84 -9.17
N LEU A 102 9.14 -3.28 -10.26
CA LEU A 102 9.00 -4.70 -10.57
C LEU A 102 10.23 -5.30 -11.27
N ALA A 103 11.06 -4.50 -11.94
CA ALA A 103 12.19 -4.99 -12.71
C ALA A 103 13.51 -5.10 -11.90
N SER A 104 13.56 -4.64 -10.66
CA SER A 104 14.81 -4.56 -9.91
C SER A 104 14.97 -5.68 -8.87
N PRO A 105 15.87 -6.67 -9.08
CA PRO A 105 16.10 -7.77 -8.14
C PRO A 105 16.71 -7.32 -6.80
N LEU A 106 17.38 -6.16 -6.78
CA LEU A 106 18.09 -5.60 -5.61
C LEU A 106 17.24 -4.55 -4.85
N THR A 107 16.11 -4.14 -5.43
CA THR A 107 15.19 -3.11 -4.91
C THR A 107 13.74 -3.50 -5.14
N HIS A 108 13.43 -4.80 -5.21
CA HIS A 108 12.06 -5.23 -4.95
C HIS A 108 11.71 -4.68 -3.58
N PRO A 109 10.67 -3.85 -3.45
CA PRO A 109 10.23 -3.48 -2.13
C PRO A 109 9.89 -4.79 -1.43
N THR A 110 10.42 -4.97 -0.22
CA THR A 110 9.87 -5.99 0.67
C THR A 110 8.40 -5.67 0.81
N TRP A 111 7.56 -6.47 0.14
CA TRP A 111 6.12 -6.30 0.18
C TRP A 111 5.66 -6.69 1.58
N LEU A 112 5.23 -5.69 2.34
CA LEU A 112 4.71 -5.89 3.68
C LEU A 112 3.19 -6.04 3.56
N GLY A 113 2.71 -7.25 3.82
CA GLY A 113 1.29 -7.57 3.89
C GLY A 113 0.78 -7.61 5.32
N VAL A 114 -0.52 -7.86 5.44
CA VAL A 114 -1.21 -8.19 6.69
C VAL A 114 -2.08 -9.42 6.45
N GLY A 115 -2.17 -10.30 7.45
CA GLY A 115 -2.96 -11.52 7.36
C GLY A 115 -3.48 -11.95 8.73
N SER A 116 -4.50 -12.80 8.73
CA SER A 116 -5.01 -13.39 9.97
C SER A 116 -4.09 -14.54 10.40
N LEU A 117 -3.88 -14.70 11.71
CA LEU A 117 -3.12 -15.83 12.23
C LEU A 117 -3.90 -17.14 12.00
N ASN A 118 -3.20 -18.18 11.52
CA ASN A 118 -3.78 -19.52 11.37
C ASN A 118 -4.01 -20.19 12.73
N LEU A 119 -3.15 -19.91 13.70
CA LEU A 119 -3.18 -20.45 15.06
C LEU A 119 -2.88 -19.33 16.06
N ALA A 120 -3.53 -19.36 17.23
CA ALA A 120 -3.23 -18.43 18.30
C ALA A 120 -1.79 -18.59 18.78
N LEU A 121 -1.07 -17.48 18.90
CA LEU A 121 0.29 -17.45 19.43
C LEU A 121 0.24 -17.34 20.96
N VAL A 122 1.12 -18.09 21.61
CA VAL A 122 1.25 -18.19 23.07
C VAL A 122 2.51 -17.45 23.56
N GLY A 123 3.40 -17.06 22.64
CA GLY A 123 4.64 -16.33 22.89
C GLY A 123 5.89 -17.21 22.73
N ALA A 124 6.99 -16.58 22.31
CA ALA A 124 8.30 -17.20 22.00
C ALA A 124 8.34 -18.08 20.75
N GLU A 125 7.34 -18.03 19.88
CA GLU A 125 7.38 -18.67 18.57
C GLU A 125 8.42 -17.99 17.67
N THR A 126 9.23 -18.81 16.99
CA THR A 126 10.19 -18.35 15.98
C THR A 126 9.58 -18.32 14.57
N LEU A 127 8.36 -18.82 14.42
CA LEU A 127 7.63 -18.95 13.17
C LEU A 127 6.15 -18.63 13.39
N VAL A 128 5.57 -17.88 12.46
CA VAL A 128 4.15 -17.52 12.48
C VAL A 128 3.51 -18.04 11.19
N GLN A 129 2.35 -18.67 11.32
CA GLN A 129 1.56 -19.12 10.18
C GLN A 129 0.36 -18.20 10.00
N LEU A 130 0.19 -17.70 8.78
CA LEU A 130 -0.96 -16.89 8.39
C LEU A 130 -1.98 -17.75 7.66
N LEU A 131 -3.26 -17.52 7.92
CA LEU A 131 -4.36 -18.08 7.16
C LEU A 131 -4.43 -17.32 5.82
N MET A 132 -4.13 -18.02 4.73
CA MET A 132 -4.19 -17.50 3.35
C MET A 132 -5.04 -18.47 2.52
N GLU A 133 -5.84 -17.94 1.59
CA GLU A 133 -6.65 -18.78 0.69
C GLU A 133 -5.79 -19.53 -0.36
N ASN A 134 -4.58 -19.03 -0.65
CA ASN A 134 -3.66 -19.64 -1.60
C ASN A 134 -2.20 -19.52 -1.13
N THR A 135 -1.31 -20.37 -1.66
CA THR A 135 0.12 -20.41 -1.32
C THR A 135 0.98 -19.59 -2.29
N ASP A 136 0.55 -18.38 -2.60
CA ASP A 136 1.17 -17.45 -3.55
C ASP A 136 2.07 -16.41 -2.85
N PHE A 137 2.84 -16.86 -1.84
CA PHE A 137 3.93 -16.07 -1.27
C PHE A 137 5.11 -16.07 -2.25
N GLU A 138 5.34 -14.94 -2.91
CA GLU A 138 6.62 -14.60 -3.56
C GLU A 138 7.31 -13.49 -2.77
#